data_AF-A0A2I1CT24-F1
#
_entry.id   AF-A0A2I1CT24-F1
#
_cell.length_a   1.000
_cell.length_b   1.000
_cell.length_c   1.000
_cell.angle_alpha   90.00
_cell.angle_beta   90.00
_cell.angle_gamma   90.00
#
_symmetry.space_group_name_H-M   'P 1'
#
loop_
_entity.id
_entity.type
_entity.pdbx_description
1 polymer ?
#
loop_
_entity_poly.entity_id
_entity_poly.type
_entity_poly.pdbx_seq_one_letter_code
_entity_poly.pdbx_strand_id
1 'polypeptide(L)'
;MAISWEISSLKVETSRPGYVNDSLFANGLMQVPVYVFIVAKDPDTGDEYKLSAAELDEVRLVEYHFPEKLPDGWEWDKEPNEFDHYAPGTLGENRAERPSRDDSTLGHQILTCWVRTERAENRSLAAWIQQPDGTIVHTAGEGFESRVTLTGMTPARLYRKDLIVDVETVGFSSWALYYKRYYVSSTRETKLMRFEIHEYHGAHEPNTEQGKFYCFDWINADNYGAFRHIWPLDAPQTVEIGQEGHYVELEINGRKDDLCITAAVVYRGPSDKPWDDSFRHPCWFTAVDRYGNSSDFYVEREDPAVGVGLIIKDR
;
A
#
# COMPACT_ATOMS: atom_id res chain seq x y z
N MET A 1 4.91 -47.60 5.51
CA MET A 1 5.64 -47.27 4.28
C MET A 1 5.37 -45.80 4.03
N ALA A 2 6.40 -44.97 3.84
CA ALA A 2 6.17 -43.61 3.36
C ALA A 2 5.57 -43.74 1.97
N ILE A 3 4.47 -43.04 1.73
CA ILE A 3 3.83 -43.03 0.42
C ILE A 3 4.80 -42.36 -0.54
N SER A 4 5.11 -43.01 -1.65
CA SER A 4 6.05 -42.50 -2.66
C SER A 4 5.24 -41.88 -3.79
N TRP A 5 5.68 -40.73 -4.29
CA TRP A 5 5.10 -40.07 -5.45
C TRP A 5 6.22 -39.49 -6.31
N GLU A 6 5.96 -39.36 -7.60
CA GLU A 6 6.85 -38.67 -8.54
C GLU A 6 6.07 -37.65 -9.38
N ILE A 7 6.74 -36.57 -9.77
CA ILE A 7 6.14 -35.52 -10.59
C ILE A 7 6.11 -35.98 -12.05
N SER A 8 4.92 -35.95 -12.65
CA SER A 8 4.71 -36.25 -14.08
C SER A 8 4.47 -35.01 -14.93
N SER A 9 4.04 -33.90 -14.33
CA SER A 9 3.89 -32.59 -14.98
C SER A 9 4.18 -31.47 -13.99
N LEU A 10 4.98 -30.48 -14.41
CA LEU A 10 5.27 -29.28 -13.65
C LEU A 10 5.36 -28.09 -14.62
N LYS A 11 4.58 -27.05 -14.38
CA LYS A 11 4.51 -25.87 -15.26
C LYS A 11 4.30 -24.60 -14.46
N VAL A 12 4.83 -23.48 -14.94
CA VAL A 12 4.57 -22.15 -14.37
C VAL A 12 3.91 -21.23 -15.40
N GLU A 13 2.95 -20.43 -14.95
CA GLU A 13 2.24 -19.44 -15.77
C GLU A 13 1.92 -18.16 -15.00
N THR A 14 1.66 -17.09 -15.76
CA THR A 14 1.15 -15.81 -15.27
C THR A 14 -0.34 -15.67 -15.56
N SER A 15 -0.97 -14.63 -15.00
CA SER A 15 -2.39 -14.34 -15.25
C SER A 15 -2.67 -13.66 -16.60
N ARG A 16 -1.64 -13.26 -17.34
CA ARG A 16 -1.79 -12.46 -18.56
C ARG A 16 -1.99 -13.30 -19.82
N PRO A 17 -2.58 -12.70 -20.89
CA PRO A 17 -2.61 -13.32 -22.21
C PRO A 17 -1.22 -13.77 -22.66
N GLY A 18 -1.13 -15.02 -23.10
CA GLY A 18 0.14 -15.65 -23.46
C GLY A 18 0.87 -16.31 -22.28
N TYR A 19 0.41 -16.11 -21.04
CA TYR A 19 0.76 -16.85 -19.82
C TYR A 19 2.23 -16.85 -19.42
N VAL A 20 3.11 -16.16 -20.15
CA VAL A 20 4.57 -16.20 -19.94
C VAL A 20 5.17 -14.89 -19.45
N ASN A 21 4.44 -13.77 -19.46
CA ASN A 21 4.97 -12.46 -19.06
C ASN A 21 3.99 -11.70 -18.16
N ASP A 22 4.47 -11.09 -17.08
CA ASP A 22 3.72 -10.14 -16.26
C ASP A 22 4.61 -8.96 -15.83
N SER A 23 4.01 -7.94 -15.21
CA SER A 23 4.71 -6.75 -14.76
C SER A 23 4.11 -6.23 -13.46
N LEU A 24 4.97 -5.79 -12.57
CA LEU A 24 4.64 -5.23 -11.25
C LEU A 24 5.53 -4.03 -10.95
N PHE A 25 5.10 -3.14 -10.06
CA PHE A 25 5.97 -2.10 -9.55
C PHE A 25 6.97 -2.68 -8.55
N ALA A 26 8.23 -2.27 -8.68
CA ALA A 26 9.32 -2.67 -7.81
C ALA A 26 9.33 -1.87 -6.50
N ASN A 27 8.21 -1.87 -5.78
CA ASN A 27 7.99 -1.11 -4.54
C ASN A 27 7.92 -2.01 -3.29
N GLY A 28 8.15 -3.32 -3.43
CA GLY A 28 8.06 -4.29 -2.33
C GLY A 28 6.64 -4.56 -1.82
N LEU A 29 5.62 -3.93 -2.40
CA LEU A 29 4.22 -4.03 -1.95
C LEU A 29 3.33 -4.64 -3.04
N MET A 30 3.47 -4.23 -4.30
CA MET A 30 2.70 -4.83 -5.38
C MET A 30 3.05 -6.30 -5.56
N GLN A 31 2.04 -7.15 -5.64
CA GLN A 31 2.19 -8.58 -5.93
C GLN A 31 1.53 -8.94 -7.25
N VAL A 32 2.07 -9.91 -7.98
CA VAL A 32 1.42 -10.55 -9.13
C VAL A 32 1.35 -12.06 -8.93
N PRO A 33 0.27 -12.74 -9.38
CA PRO A 33 0.16 -14.17 -9.23
C PRO A 33 1.01 -14.91 -10.27
N VAL A 34 1.79 -15.87 -9.79
CA VAL A 34 2.41 -16.93 -10.59
C VAL A 34 1.74 -18.25 -10.21
N TYR A 35 1.18 -18.92 -11.20
CA TYR A 35 0.51 -20.21 -11.03
C TYR A 35 1.49 -21.34 -11.27
N VAL A 36 1.59 -22.27 -10.33
CA VAL A 36 2.34 -23.51 -10.47
C VAL A 36 1.35 -24.65 -10.64
N PHE A 37 1.40 -25.31 -11.80
CA PHE A 37 0.59 -26.49 -12.12
C PHE A 37 1.40 -27.74 -11.89
N ILE A 38 0.82 -28.68 -11.15
CA ILE A 38 1.52 -29.88 -10.70
C ILE A 38 0.63 -31.09 -10.93
N VAL A 39 1.21 -32.15 -11.50
CA VAL A 39 0.66 -33.51 -11.51
C VAL A 39 1.69 -34.43 -10.89
N ALA A 40 1.25 -35.21 -9.91
CA ALA A 40 2.02 -36.28 -9.34
C ALA A 40 1.34 -37.62 -9.61
N LYS A 41 2.11 -38.70 -9.54
CA LYS A 41 1.60 -40.07 -9.67
C LYS A 41 2.31 -41.00 -8.69
N ASP A 42 1.65 -42.09 -8.35
CA ASP A 42 2.27 -43.21 -7.66
C ASP A 42 3.26 -43.89 -8.63
N PRO A 43 4.55 -44.04 -8.27
CA PRO A 43 5.55 -44.60 -9.16
C PRO A 43 5.36 -46.11 -9.41
N ASP A 44 4.70 -46.84 -8.51
CA ASP A 44 4.48 -48.28 -8.62
C ASP A 44 3.26 -48.61 -9.47
N THR A 45 2.16 -47.85 -9.32
CA THR A 45 0.91 -48.11 -10.05
C THR A 45 0.72 -47.22 -11.28
N GLY A 46 1.36 -46.05 -11.31
CA GLY A 46 1.14 -45.00 -12.32
C GLY A 46 -0.15 -44.21 -12.13
N ASP A 47 -0.91 -44.47 -11.05
CA ASP A 47 -2.15 -43.76 -10.76
C ASP A 47 -1.88 -42.33 -10.32
N GLU A 48 -2.84 -41.42 -10.57
CA GLU A 48 -2.75 -40.02 -10.15
C GLU A 48 -2.59 -39.92 -8.63
N TYR A 49 -1.60 -39.16 -8.19
CA TYR A 49 -1.33 -38.89 -6.80
C TYR A 49 -1.66 -37.44 -6.47
N LYS A 50 -2.54 -37.25 -5.49
CA LYS A 50 -2.89 -35.92 -5.01
C LYS A 50 -1.98 -35.52 -3.86
N LEU A 51 -1.07 -34.59 -4.10
CA LEU A 51 -0.21 -33.96 -3.11
C LEU A 51 -1.04 -33.35 -1.98
N SER A 52 -0.65 -33.64 -0.75
CA SER A 52 -1.16 -33.04 0.48
C SER A 52 -0.72 -31.58 0.61
N ALA A 53 -1.34 -30.85 1.55
CA ALA A 53 -0.94 -29.48 1.84
C ALA A 53 0.54 -29.37 2.28
N ALA A 54 1.03 -30.34 3.05
CA ALA A 54 2.43 -30.36 3.49
C ALA A 54 3.40 -30.57 2.33
N GLU A 55 3.01 -31.35 1.32
CA GLU A 55 3.85 -31.58 0.13
C GLU A 55 3.80 -30.38 -0.84
N LEU A 56 2.64 -29.76 -1.01
CA LEU A 56 2.52 -28.49 -1.74
C LEU A 56 3.30 -27.36 -1.06
N ASP A 57 3.41 -27.41 0.26
CA ASP A 57 4.22 -26.47 1.04
C ASP A 57 5.72 -26.58 0.77
N GLU A 58 6.20 -27.63 0.10
CA GLU A 58 7.59 -27.78 -0.35
C GLU A 58 7.86 -27.18 -1.73
N VAL A 59 6.81 -26.74 -2.45
CA VAL A 59 6.99 -26.02 -3.72
C VAL A 59 7.69 -24.69 -3.46
N ARG A 60 8.65 -24.35 -4.33
CA ARG A 60 9.37 -23.08 -4.28
C ARG A 60 9.42 -22.45 -5.66
N LEU A 61 9.32 -21.13 -5.71
CA LEU A 61 9.76 -20.36 -6.87
C LEU A 61 11.27 -20.12 -6.80
N VAL A 62 11.94 -20.18 -7.94
CA VAL A 62 13.39 -20.00 -8.10
C VAL A 62 13.70 -19.26 -9.39
N GLU A 63 14.93 -18.75 -9.52
CA GLU A 63 15.41 -18.23 -10.81
C GLU A 63 15.60 -19.37 -11.82
N TYR A 64 15.06 -19.21 -13.01
CA TYR A 64 15.06 -20.23 -14.06
C TYR A 64 16.48 -20.66 -14.47
N HIS A 65 17.42 -19.72 -14.58
CA HIS A 65 18.80 -20.02 -14.98
C HIS A 65 19.69 -20.48 -13.82
N PHE A 66 19.29 -20.25 -12.58
CA PHE A 66 20.05 -20.58 -11.36
C PHE A 66 19.06 -21.11 -10.29
N PRO A 67 18.59 -22.36 -10.43
CA PRO A 67 17.40 -22.87 -9.73
C PRO A 67 17.64 -23.26 -8.26
N GLU A 68 18.41 -22.46 -7.52
CA GLU A 68 18.66 -22.66 -6.08
C GLU A 68 17.69 -21.85 -5.21
N LYS A 69 17.44 -20.60 -5.60
CA LYS A 69 16.59 -19.66 -4.87
C LYS A 69 16.05 -18.58 -5.81
N LEU A 70 15.12 -17.76 -5.32
CA LEU A 70 14.80 -16.49 -5.99
C LEU A 70 16.01 -15.54 -5.94
N PRO A 71 16.13 -14.64 -6.94
CA PRO A 71 17.12 -13.56 -6.91
C PRO A 71 16.91 -12.63 -5.72
N ASP A 72 17.97 -11.99 -5.25
CA ASP A 72 17.88 -11.07 -4.11
C ASP A 72 16.95 -9.88 -4.44
N GLY A 73 16.04 -9.57 -3.51
CA GLY A 73 14.99 -8.54 -3.71
C GLY A 73 13.75 -9.04 -4.46
N TRP A 74 13.65 -10.34 -4.73
CA TRP A 74 12.42 -11.01 -5.19
C TRP A 74 11.93 -11.95 -4.10
N GLU A 75 10.63 -11.86 -3.79
CA GLU A 75 9.99 -12.65 -2.76
C GLU A 75 8.63 -13.15 -3.24
N TRP A 76 8.09 -14.17 -2.57
CA TRP A 76 6.74 -14.64 -2.84
C TRP A 76 6.04 -15.08 -1.56
N ASP A 77 4.72 -14.90 -1.55
CA ASP A 77 3.82 -15.32 -0.48
C ASP A 77 2.75 -16.29 -1.02
N LYS A 78 2.13 -17.08 -0.15
CA LYS A 78 1.00 -17.96 -0.52
C LYS A 78 -0.33 -17.21 -0.61
N GLU A 79 -0.44 -16.11 0.11
CA GLU A 79 -1.65 -15.29 0.20
C GLU A 79 -1.41 -13.93 -0.46
N PRO A 80 -2.44 -13.38 -1.13
CA PRO A 80 -2.36 -12.02 -1.66
C PRO A 80 -2.42 -11.00 -0.52
N ASN A 81 -1.82 -9.84 -0.75
CA ASN A 81 -2.02 -8.66 0.08
C ASN A 81 -3.19 -7.79 -0.43
N GLU A 82 -3.34 -6.61 0.18
CA GLU A 82 -4.46 -5.69 -0.05
C GLU A 82 -4.30 -4.80 -1.30
N PHE A 83 -3.15 -4.82 -1.96
CA PHE A 83 -2.87 -3.98 -3.12
C PHE A 83 -3.39 -4.61 -4.40
N ASP A 84 -3.56 -3.78 -5.42
CA ASP A 84 -3.89 -4.23 -6.76
C ASP A 84 -2.78 -5.10 -7.35
N HIS A 85 -3.17 -6.24 -7.92
CA HIS A 85 -2.24 -7.22 -8.47
C HIS A 85 -2.00 -7.09 -9.98
N TYR A 86 -2.36 -5.94 -10.58
CA TYR A 86 -2.30 -5.74 -12.02
C TYR A 86 -1.82 -4.33 -12.35
N ALA A 87 -0.68 -4.22 -13.02
CA ALA A 87 -0.12 -2.91 -13.34
C ALA A 87 -0.97 -2.17 -14.38
N PRO A 88 -1.03 -0.82 -14.33
CA PRO A 88 -1.74 -0.02 -15.33
C PRO A 88 -1.02 -0.05 -16.69
N GLY A 89 -1.79 0.07 -17.79
CA GLY A 89 -1.25 0.25 -19.15
C GLY A 89 -0.74 -1.03 -19.84
N THR A 90 -0.68 -2.16 -19.13
CA THR A 90 -0.39 -3.45 -19.73
C THR A 90 -1.65 -4.04 -20.37
N LEU A 91 -1.91 -3.59 -21.59
CA LEU A 91 -2.86 -4.11 -22.59
C LEU A 91 -4.06 -4.91 -22.03
N GLY A 92 -5.17 -4.19 -21.87
CA GLY A 92 -6.44 -4.60 -22.46
C GLY A 92 -7.36 -5.45 -21.59
N GLU A 93 -8.64 -5.12 -21.69
CA GLU A 93 -9.82 -5.73 -21.05
C GLU A 93 -10.03 -7.24 -21.36
N ASN A 94 -9.05 -7.91 -21.95
CA ASN A 94 -9.04 -9.36 -22.17
C ASN A 94 -8.32 -10.04 -21.01
N ARG A 95 -9.01 -9.98 -19.86
CA ARG A 95 -8.70 -10.69 -18.62
C ARG A 95 -8.82 -12.19 -18.88
N ALA A 96 -7.77 -12.96 -18.60
CA ALA A 96 -7.98 -14.37 -18.27
C ALA A 96 -8.30 -14.40 -16.77
N GLU A 97 -9.57 -14.53 -16.41
CA GLU A 97 -9.97 -14.86 -15.04
C GLU A 97 -9.40 -16.23 -14.71
N ARG A 98 -8.19 -16.26 -14.13
CA ARG A 98 -7.36 -17.47 -14.04
C ARG A 98 -7.02 -17.98 -15.48
N PRO A 99 -5.90 -18.67 -15.70
CA PRO A 99 -5.85 -19.61 -16.81
C PRO A 99 -7.13 -20.46 -16.74
N SER A 100 -7.93 -20.42 -17.82
CA SER A 100 -9.28 -20.96 -17.85
C SER A 100 -9.29 -22.36 -17.27
N ARG A 101 -10.25 -22.57 -16.37
CA ARG A 101 -10.64 -23.77 -15.62
C ARG A 101 -10.73 -25.10 -16.40
N ASP A 102 -10.31 -25.15 -17.67
CA ASP A 102 -10.26 -26.36 -18.50
C ASP A 102 -9.20 -27.38 -18.05
N ASP A 103 -8.29 -26.99 -17.15
CA ASP A 103 -7.24 -27.88 -16.62
C ASP A 103 -7.73 -28.87 -15.55
N SER A 104 -8.99 -28.75 -15.09
CA SER A 104 -9.58 -29.78 -14.22
C SER A 104 -9.80 -31.12 -14.94
N THR A 105 -9.63 -31.15 -16.27
CA THR A 105 -9.66 -32.38 -17.06
C THR A 105 -8.31 -33.12 -17.09
N LEU A 106 -7.23 -32.49 -16.61
CA LEU A 106 -5.85 -33.02 -16.62
C LEU A 106 -5.31 -33.42 -15.23
N GLY A 107 -6.12 -33.33 -14.16
CA GLY A 107 -5.68 -33.71 -12.80
C GLY A 107 -4.70 -32.72 -12.16
N HIS A 108 -4.62 -31.49 -12.67
CA HIS A 108 -3.66 -30.50 -12.18
C HIS A 108 -4.05 -29.95 -10.79
N GLN A 109 -3.10 -30.01 -9.84
CA GLN A 109 -3.13 -29.18 -8.64
C GLN A 109 -2.47 -27.84 -8.95
N ILE A 110 -3.15 -26.74 -8.58
CA ILE A 110 -2.68 -25.38 -8.86
C ILE A 110 -2.32 -24.70 -7.54
N LEU A 111 -1.04 -24.34 -7.39
CA LEU A 111 -0.57 -23.45 -6.33
C LEU A 111 -0.45 -22.03 -6.90
N THR A 112 -0.94 -21.03 -6.16
CA THR A 112 -0.76 -19.62 -6.52
C THR A 112 0.32 -19.02 -5.62
N CYS A 113 1.37 -18.50 -6.26
CA CYS A 113 2.48 -17.83 -5.59
C CYS A 113 2.39 -16.33 -5.90
N TRP A 114 2.24 -15.48 -4.89
CA TRP A 114 2.12 -14.04 -5.03
C TRP A 114 3.48 -13.39 -4.97
N VAL A 115 4.02 -13.04 -6.14
CA VAL A 115 5.40 -12.58 -6.29
C VAL A 115 5.48 -11.06 -6.19
N ARG A 116 6.45 -10.55 -5.43
CA ARG A 116 6.78 -9.13 -5.30
C ARG A 116 8.27 -8.88 -5.50
N THR A 117 8.64 -7.63 -5.77
CA THR A 117 10.05 -7.21 -5.88
C THR A 117 10.29 -5.78 -5.44
N GLU A 118 11.51 -5.50 -5.00
CA GLU A 118 12.06 -4.15 -4.77
C GLU A 118 13.05 -3.73 -5.88
N ARG A 119 13.26 -4.58 -6.90
CA ARG A 119 14.26 -4.37 -7.96
C ARG A 119 13.57 -4.07 -9.29
N ALA A 120 13.93 -2.94 -9.90
CA ALA A 120 13.48 -2.58 -11.24
C ALA A 120 14.28 -3.34 -12.31
N GLU A 121 13.91 -4.59 -12.57
CA GLU A 121 14.61 -5.49 -13.48
C GLU A 121 13.69 -6.60 -14.02
N ASN A 122 14.18 -7.36 -15.00
CA ASN A 122 13.49 -8.54 -15.52
C ASN A 122 14.08 -9.81 -14.93
N ARG A 123 13.21 -10.73 -14.49
CA ARG A 123 13.61 -12.06 -14.01
C ARG A 123 12.76 -13.16 -14.63
N SER A 124 13.41 -14.29 -14.91
CA SER A 124 12.72 -15.47 -15.39
C SER A 124 12.58 -16.45 -14.24
N LEU A 125 11.35 -16.69 -13.80
CA LEU A 125 11.07 -17.56 -12.67
C LEU A 125 10.66 -18.96 -13.14
N ALA A 126 11.07 -19.94 -12.34
CA ALA A 126 10.75 -21.34 -12.41
C ALA A 126 10.09 -21.79 -11.10
N ALA A 127 9.44 -22.95 -11.13
CA ALA A 127 9.10 -23.70 -9.92
C ALA A 127 10.00 -24.93 -9.78
N TRP A 128 10.22 -25.35 -8.54
CA TRP A 128 10.73 -26.68 -8.21
C TRP A 128 10.04 -27.27 -6.98
N ILE A 129 10.12 -28.59 -6.85
CA ILE A 129 9.61 -29.38 -5.73
C ILE A 129 10.55 -30.57 -5.48
N GLN A 130 10.75 -30.93 -4.21
CA GLN A 130 11.52 -32.12 -3.82
C GLN A 130 10.58 -33.32 -3.66
N GLN A 131 10.89 -34.41 -4.36
CA GLN A 131 10.21 -35.70 -4.23
C GLN A 131 10.62 -36.44 -2.95
N PRO A 132 9.84 -37.45 -2.49
CA PRO A 132 10.15 -38.22 -1.29
C PRO A 132 11.49 -39.00 -1.36
N ASP A 133 11.97 -39.31 -2.56
CA ASP A 133 13.27 -39.95 -2.82
C ASP A 133 14.45 -38.97 -2.75
N GLY A 134 14.18 -37.68 -2.53
CA GLY A 134 15.15 -36.61 -2.49
C GLY A 134 15.42 -35.96 -3.85
N THR A 135 14.85 -36.47 -4.94
CA THR A 135 15.01 -35.91 -6.28
C THR A 135 14.36 -34.54 -6.38
N ILE A 136 15.08 -33.59 -6.96
CA ILE A 136 14.59 -32.23 -7.20
C ILE A 136 14.07 -32.13 -8.62
N VAL A 137 12.77 -31.88 -8.77
CA VAL A 137 12.15 -31.61 -10.08
C VAL A 137 11.96 -30.11 -10.22
N HIS A 138 12.49 -29.55 -11.31
CA HIS A 138 12.36 -28.12 -11.60
C HIS A 138 11.96 -27.88 -13.06
N THR A 139 11.17 -26.83 -13.27
CA THR A 139 10.70 -26.41 -14.60
C THR A 139 11.80 -25.90 -15.54
N ALA A 140 13.00 -25.66 -15.03
CA ALA A 140 14.20 -25.38 -15.85
C ALA A 140 14.95 -26.65 -16.29
N GLY A 141 14.47 -27.83 -15.90
CA GLY A 141 15.08 -29.11 -16.19
C GLY A 141 14.51 -29.77 -17.44
N GLU A 142 15.21 -30.80 -17.91
CA GLU A 142 14.78 -31.60 -19.05
C GLU A 142 13.41 -32.24 -18.77
N GLY A 143 12.47 -32.10 -19.71
CA GLY A 143 11.13 -32.69 -19.63
C GLY A 143 9.99 -31.78 -19.12
N PHE A 144 10.31 -30.62 -18.53
CA PHE A 144 9.29 -29.69 -18.00
C PHE A 144 9.37 -28.27 -18.56
N GLU A 145 10.53 -27.85 -19.06
CA GLU A 145 10.85 -26.55 -19.71
C GLU A 145 9.74 -25.48 -19.71
N SER A 146 9.55 -24.83 -18.58
CA SER A 146 8.53 -23.80 -18.38
C SER A 146 9.09 -22.65 -17.56
N ARG A 147 8.76 -21.41 -17.96
CA ARG A 147 9.19 -20.20 -17.26
C ARG A 147 8.19 -19.08 -17.43
N VAL A 148 8.17 -18.20 -16.45
CA VAL A 148 7.50 -16.90 -16.53
C VAL A 148 8.54 -15.79 -16.45
N THR A 149 8.36 -14.71 -17.19
CA THR A 149 9.21 -13.52 -17.08
C THR A 149 8.42 -12.41 -16.40
N LEU A 150 8.92 -11.97 -15.24
CA LEU A 150 8.34 -10.85 -14.52
C LEU A 150 9.20 -9.61 -14.72
N THR A 151 8.54 -8.50 -15.05
CA THR A 151 9.17 -7.17 -15.21
C THR A 151 8.88 -6.33 -13.98
N GLY A 152 9.89 -6.11 -13.14
CA GLY A 152 9.86 -5.12 -12.07
C GLY A 152 10.02 -3.72 -12.67
N MET A 153 8.96 -2.92 -12.64
CA MET A 153 8.96 -1.55 -13.15
C MET A 153 9.36 -0.57 -12.07
N THR A 154 10.02 0.53 -12.43
CA THR A 154 10.25 1.63 -11.50
C THR A 154 8.91 2.09 -10.89
N PRO A 155 8.79 2.17 -9.55
CA PRO A 155 7.57 2.64 -8.90
C PRO A 155 7.12 3.99 -9.44
N ALA A 156 5.82 4.13 -9.66
CA ALA A 156 5.26 5.40 -10.12
C ALA A 156 5.34 6.43 -8.99
N ARG A 157 5.91 7.60 -9.27
CA ARG A 157 5.89 8.70 -8.30
C ARG A 157 4.53 9.39 -8.32
N LEU A 158 3.94 9.57 -7.15
CA LEU A 158 2.78 10.43 -6.95
C LEU A 158 3.26 11.88 -6.88
N TYR A 159 2.57 12.76 -7.59
CA TYR A 159 2.83 14.19 -7.55
C TYR A 159 1.64 14.92 -6.95
N ARG A 160 1.86 16.15 -6.51
CA ARG A 160 0.83 17.01 -5.94
C ARG A 160 -0.36 17.18 -6.89
N LYS A 161 -0.12 17.19 -8.20
CA LYS A 161 -1.17 17.28 -9.23
C LYS A 161 -2.10 16.05 -9.25
N ASP A 162 -1.67 14.93 -8.71
CA ASP A 162 -2.45 13.69 -8.64
C ASP A 162 -3.35 13.67 -7.39
N LEU A 163 -3.11 14.60 -6.44
CA LEU A 163 -3.92 14.83 -5.26
C LEU A 163 -5.06 15.83 -5.55
N ILE A 164 -6.25 15.45 -5.12
CA ILE A 164 -7.43 16.34 -5.07
C ILE A 164 -7.52 16.87 -3.64
N VAL A 165 -7.68 18.19 -3.50
CA VAL A 165 -7.84 18.84 -2.20
C VAL A 165 -9.15 19.61 -2.22
N ASP A 166 -10.15 19.06 -1.54
CA ASP A 166 -11.43 19.71 -1.33
C ASP A 166 -11.40 20.49 -0.03
N VAL A 167 -11.93 21.71 -0.05
CA VAL A 167 -11.96 22.59 1.11
C VAL A 167 -13.39 22.89 1.50
N GLU A 168 -13.73 22.61 2.76
CA GLU A 168 -14.99 22.96 3.37
C GLU A 168 -14.76 24.06 4.41
N THR A 169 -15.47 25.18 4.27
CA THR A 169 -15.60 26.15 5.36
C THR A 169 -16.78 25.71 6.21
N VAL A 170 -16.52 25.38 7.47
CA VAL A 170 -17.51 24.67 8.28
C VAL A 170 -18.31 25.63 9.17
N GLY A 171 -17.73 26.77 9.59
CA GLY A 171 -18.51 27.79 10.29
C GLY A 171 -17.72 28.86 11.03
N PHE A 172 -18.47 29.61 11.84
CA PHE A 172 -18.04 30.67 12.75
C PHE A 172 -18.62 30.38 14.13
N SER A 173 -17.88 30.66 15.20
CA SER A 173 -18.42 30.65 16.57
C SER A 173 -18.07 31.97 17.28
N SER A 174 -18.58 32.18 18.50
CA SER A 174 -18.26 33.39 19.29
C SER A 174 -16.76 33.52 19.58
N TRP A 175 -16.03 32.42 19.50
CA TRP A 175 -14.59 32.35 19.79
C TRP A 175 -13.79 31.78 18.61
N ALA A 176 -14.41 31.27 17.55
CA ALA A 176 -13.73 30.80 16.35
C ALA A 176 -14.08 31.70 15.18
N LEU A 177 -13.11 32.47 14.70
CA LEU A 177 -13.34 33.34 13.56
C LEU A 177 -13.57 32.55 12.28
N TYR A 178 -12.91 31.42 12.09
CA TYR A 178 -13.16 30.53 10.96
C TYR A 178 -12.40 29.23 11.15
N TYR A 179 -13.00 28.13 10.67
CA TYR A 179 -12.34 26.85 10.59
C TYR A 179 -12.64 26.18 9.24
N LYS A 180 -11.59 25.57 8.69
CA LYS A 180 -11.59 24.88 7.41
C LYS A 180 -11.23 23.42 7.61
N ARG A 181 -11.92 22.55 6.88
CA ARG A 181 -11.54 21.15 6.69
C ARG A 181 -11.03 20.98 5.27
N TYR A 182 -9.91 20.32 5.14
CA TYR A 182 -9.30 19.93 3.88
C TYR A 182 -9.40 18.42 3.81
N TYR A 183 -9.98 17.92 2.74
CA TYR A 183 -10.03 16.50 2.43
C TYR A 183 -9.08 16.23 1.28
N VAL A 184 -8.07 15.42 1.54
CA VAL A 184 -7.06 15.05 0.55
C VAL A 184 -7.39 13.66 0.04
N SER A 185 -7.60 13.58 -1.26
CA SER A 185 -7.87 12.35 -1.98
C SER A 185 -7.09 12.34 -3.29
N SER A 186 -7.44 11.47 -4.23
CA SER A 186 -6.75 11.31 -5.51
C SER A 186 -7.73 11.15 -6.65
N THR A 187 -7.22 11.28 -7.87
CA THR A 187 -7.96 10.88 -9.06
C THR A 187 -8.29 9.38 -9.02
N ARG A 188 -9.37 8.97 -9.71
CA ARG A 188 -9.79 7.56 -9.76
C ARG A 188 -8.70 6.60 -10.25
N GLU A 189 -7.80 7.05 -11.11
CA GLU A 189 -6.69 6.25 -11.62
C GLU A 189 -5.62 5.99 -10.56
N THR A 190 -5.45 6.93 -9.62
CA THR A 190 -4.39 6.94 -8.61
C THR A 190 -4.97 6.69 -7.21
N LYS A 191 -6.07 5.92 -7.14
CA LYS A 191 -6.81 5.69 -5.89
C LYS A 191 -5.85 5.45 -4.72
N LEU A 192 -5.84 6.35 -3.76
CA LEU A 192 -5.06 6.24 -2.53
C LEU A 192 -5.71 5.21 -1.60
N MET A 193 -4.87 4.42 -0.95
CA MET A 193 -5.27 3.36 -0.02
C MET A 193 -4.93 3.72 1.42
N ARG A 194 -3.79 4.40 1.62
CA ARG A 194 -3.26 4.69 2.95
C ARG A 194 -2.54 6.03 2.96
N PHE A 195 -2.59 6.68 4.13
CA PHE A 195 -1.75 7.81 4.46
C PHE A 195 -0.95 7.48 5.72
N GLU A 196 0.35 7.73 5.68
CA GLU A 196 1.23 7.64 6.86
C GLU A 196 1.62 9.06 7.24
N ILE A 197 1.24 9.50 8.44
CA ILE A 197 1.53 10.86 8.90
C ILE A 197 2.90 10.83 9.56
N HIS A 198 3.74 11.81 9.20
CA HIS A 198 5.09 11.91 9.70
C HIS A 198 5.37 13.30 10.25
N GLU A 199 6.21 13.29 11.29
CA GLU A 199 6.50 14.43 12.15
C GLU A 199 5.27 14.92 12.93
N TYR A 200 5.56 15.49 14.10
CA TYR A 200 4.67 15.73 15.23
C TYR A 200 3.73 14.57 15.64
N HIS A 201 4.27 13.68 16.49
CA HIS A 201 3.50 12.97 17.50
C HIS A 201 3.64 13.73 18.82
N GLY A 202 2.53 14.07 19.47
CA GLY A 202 2.44 14.88 20.71
C GLY A 202 3.13 14.32 21.96
N ALA A 203 4.10 13.42 21.81
CA ALA A 203 4.96 12.89 22.87
C ALA A 203 6.21 13.76 23.13
N HIS A 204 6.55 14.70 22.25
CA HIS A 204 7.78 15.49 22.33
C HIS A 204 7.58 16.99 22.58
N GLU A 205 6.36 17.44 22.86
CA GLU A 205 6.10 18.80 23.38
C GLU A 205 5.54 18.79 24.82
N PRO A 206 5.88 19.81 25.63
CA PRO A 206 5.59 19.87 27.07
C PRO A 206 4.12 20.09 27.45
N ASN A 207 3.24 20.30 26.46
CA ASN A 207 1.83 20.63 26.69
C ASN A 207 0.94 19.45 26.30
N THR A 208 0.60 18.60 27.27
CA THR A 208 -0.34 17.47 27.18
C THR A 208 -1.81 17.90 26.98
N GLU A 209 -2.02 19.05 26.36
CA GLU A 209 -3.31 19.68 26.23
C GLU A 209 -4.10 19.03 25.10
N GLN A 210 -5.32 18.58 25.42
CA GLN A 210 -6.15 17.79 24.50
C GLN A 210 -6.37 18.49 23.16
N GLY A 211 -6.59 19.81 23.19
CA GLY A 211 -6.85 20.63 21.99
C GLY A 211 -5.66 20.84 21.06
N LYS A 212 -4.47 20.32 21.40
CA LYS A 212 -3.23 20.40 20.61
C LYS A 212 -2.70 19.03 20.17
N PHE A 213 -3.42 17.95 20.46
CA PHE A 213 -3.06 16.64 19.90
C PHE A 213 -3.13 16.71 18.37
N TYR A 214 -2.08 16.21 17.71
CA TYR A 214 -1.91 16.29 16.25
C TYR A 214 -1.76 17.71 15.66
N CYS A 215 -1.64 18.75 16.50
CA CYS A 215 -1.39 20.12 16.07
C CYS A 215 0.08 20.29 15.68
N PHE A 216 0.35 20.49 14.39
CA PHE A 216 1.72 20.65 13.91
C PHE A 216 2.16 22.12 13.80
N ASP A 217 1.23 23.07 13.84
CA ASP A 217 1.53 24.49 13.69
C ASP A 217 0.55 25.35 14.47
N TRP A 218 1.11 26.26 15.27
CA TRP A 218 0.42 27.18 16.14
C TRP A 218 1.03 28.59 16.03
N ILE A 219 0.19 29.59 15.80
CA ILE A 219 0.60 30.99 15.68
C ILE A 219 -0.26 31.87 16.57
N ASN A 220 0.41 32.72 17.34
CA ASN A 220 -0.22 33.78 18.12
C ASN A 220 -0.04 35.13 17.42
N ALA A 221 -1.14 35.83 17.12
CA ALA A 221 -1.11 37.17 16.54
C ALA A 221 -2.28 38.01 17.06
N ASP A 222 -2.01 39.18 17.68
CA ASP A 222 -2.98 40.24 18.00
C ASP A 222 -4.36 39.75 18.51
N ASN A 223 -4.36 38.82 19.47
CA ASN A 223 -5.52 38.16 20.11
C ASN A 223 -6.14 36.99 19.34
N TYR A 224 -5.43 36.46 18.36
CA TYR A 224 -5.83 35.29 17.58
C TYR A 224 -4.83 34.17 17.72
N GLY A 225 -5.39 32.98 17.57
CA GLY A 225 -4.69 31.74 17.56
C GLY A 225 -4.99 30.89 16.36
N ALA A 226 -3.99 30.61 15.52
CA ALA A 226 -4.16 29.73 14.37
C ALA A 226 -3.61 28.34 14.67
N PHE A 227 -4.47 27.32 14.65
CA PHE A 227 -4.13 25.90 14.84
C PHE A 227 -4.27 25.13 13.54
N ARG A 228 -3.35 24.19 13.27
CA ARG A 228 -3.42 23.28 12.12
C ARG A 228 -3.10 21.84 12.52
N HIS A 229 -3.88 20.90 12.02
CA HIS A 229 -3.79 19.48 12.38
C HIS A 229 -3.84 18.59 11.15
N ILE A 230 -3.11 17.47 11.18
CA ILE A 230 -3.29 16.35 10.26
C ILE A 230 -3.83 15.17 11.08
N TRP A 231 -4.99 14.64 10.71
CA TRP A 231 -5.65 13.60 11.46
C TRP A 231 -5.38 12.22 10.87
N PRO A 232 -5.13 11.18 11.69
CA PRO A 232 -5.05 9.82 11.21
C PRO A 232 -6.35 9.42 10.50
N LEU A 233 -6.22 8.57 9.48
CA LEU A 233 -7.37 8.04 8.75
C LEU A 233 -8.11 7.04 9.64
N ASP A 234 -9.18 7.49 10.27
CA ASP A 234 -9.98 6.75 11.24
C ASP A 234 -11.49 6.92 11.00
N ALA A 235 -12.31 6.31 11.85
CA ALA A 235 -13.75 6.57 11.85
C ALA A 235 -14.07 8.07 12.06
N PRO A 236 -15.18 8.57 11.50
CA PRO A 236 -15.66 9.92 11.79
C PRO A 236 -15.82 10.14 13.29
N GLN A 237 -15.36 11.28 13.80
CA GLN A 237 -15.44 11.62 15.22
C GLN A 237 -15.47 13.15 15.42
N THR A 238 -15.93 13.58 16.59
CA THR A 238 -15.88 14.98 17.02
C THR A 238 -14.73 15.14 18.01
N VAL A 239 -13.85 16.10 17.75
CA VAL A 239 -12.70 16.43 18.60
C VAL A 239 -12.77 17.88 19.06
N GLU A 240 -12.28 18.16 20.26
CA GLU A 240 -12.04 19.52 20.72
C GLU A 240 -10.65 19.97 20.30
N ILE A 241 -10.55 21.11 19.62
CA ILE A 241 -9.28 21.75 19.26
C ILE A 241 -9.21 23.14 19.89
N GLY A 242 -7.99 23.59 20.20
CA GLY A 242 -7.76 24.89 20.82
C GLY A 242 -6.86 24.81 22.04
N GLN A 243 -7.02 25.78 22.94
CA GLN A 243 -6.27 25.87 24.18
C GLN A 243 -7.18 26.38 25.31
N GLU A 244 -6.82 26.06 26.55
CA GLU A 244 -7.55 26.22 27.80
C GLU A 244 -8.49 27.43 27.82
N GLY A 245 -9.78 27.15 28.01
CA GLY A 245 -10.86 28.15 28.04
C GLY A 245 -11.40 28.54 26.66
N HIS A 246 -10.74 28.15 25.57
CA HIS A 246 -11.05 28.53 24.19
C HIS A 246 -11.00 27.33 23.24
N TYR A 247 -11.87 26.35 23.48
CA TYR A 247 -12.02 25.16 22.65
C TYR A 247 -13.13 25.30 21.61
N VAL A 248 -12.95 24.58 20.50
CA VAL A 248 -13.93 24.44 19.43
C VAL A 248 -14.10 22.97 19.13
N GLU A 249 -15.34 22.50 19.11
CA GLU A 249 -15.66 21.16 18.65
C GLU A 249 -15.63 21.11 17.12
N LEU A 250 -14.96 20.08 16.58
CA LEU A 250 -14.82 19.87 15.16
C LEU A 250 -15.05 18.40 14.80
N GLU A 251 -15.95 18.17 13.84
CA GLU A 251 -16.07 16.87 13.19
C GLU A 251 -14.92 16.65 12.21
N ILE A 252 -14.14 15.60 12.45
CA ILE A 252 -13.03 15.14 11.61
C ILE A 252 -13.37 13.80 10.96
N ASN A 253 -12.62 13.44 9.91
CA ASN A 253 -12.78 12.18 9.17
C ASN A 253 -14.21 11.93 8.66
N GLY A 254 -14.96 13.00 8.33
CA GLY A 254 -16.34 12.91 7.84
C GLY A 254 -16.48 12.32 6.44
N ARG A 255 -15.37 12.18 5.69
CA ARG A 255 -15.32 11.54 4.37
C ARG A 255 -14.49 10.28 4.45
N LYS A 256 -15.10 9.16 4.06
CA LYS A 256 -14.45 7.85 4.04
C LYS A 256 -13.30 7.87 3.03
N ASP A 257 -12.15 7.30 3.41
CA ASP A 257 -10.93 7.12 2.60
C ASP A 257 -10.20 8.43 2.23
N ASP A 258 -10.65 9.60 2.70
CA ASP A 258 -9.98 10.88 2.50
C ASP A 258 -9.16 11.25 3.75
N LEU A 259 -7.92 11.72 3.58
CA LEU A 259 -7.13 12.28 4.68
C LEU A 259 -7.74 13.61 5.11
N CYS A 260 -8.04 13.76 6.40
CA CYS A 260 -8.58 14.99 6.97
C CYS A 260 -7.45 15.87 7.53
N ILE A 261 -7.40 17.11 7.08
CA ILE A 261 -6.51 18.15 7.61
C ILE A 261 -7.41 19.32 8.04
N THR A 262 -7.13 19.91 9.20
CA THR A 262 -7.96 21.01 9.72
C THR A 262 -7.12 22.25 9.99
N ALA A 263 -7.71 23.41 9.78
CA ALA A 263 -7.13 24.70 10.13
C ALA A 263 -8.18 25.56 10.81
N ALA A 264 -7.89 26.11 11.98
CA ALA A 264 -8.82 26.92 12.76
C ALA A 264 -8.15 28.20 13.27
N VAL A 265 -8.90 29.30 13.32
CA VAL A 265 -8.51 30.53 13.99
C VAL A 265 -9.46 30.81 15.15
N VAL A 266 -8.90 30.87 16.34
CA VAL A 266 -9.60 31.09 17.61
C VAL A 266 -9.28 32.50 18.13
N TYR A 267 -10.30 33.26 18.49
CA TYR A 267 -10.23 34.56 19.12
C TYR A 267 -10.08 34.41 20.64
N ARG A 268 -9.09 35.09 21.20
CA ARG A 268 -8.69 35.03 22.61
C ARG A 268 -9.22 36.20 23.45
N GLY A 269 -9.70 37.27 22.82
CA GLY A 269 -9.99 38.52 23.53
C GLY A 269 -8.74 39.27 23.99
N PRO A 270 -8.86 40.58 24.29
CA PRO A 270 -7.71 41.46 24.58
C PRO A 270 -7.13 41.35 26.00
N SER A 271 -7.82 40.68 26.93
CA SER A 271 -7.43 40.56 28.35
C SER A 271 -6.63 39.30 28.69
N ASP A 272 -6.68 38.30 27.82
CA ASP A 272 -6.01 37.03 28.05
C ASP A 272 -4.57 37.20 27.57
N LYS A 273 -3.59 36.93 28.44
CA LYS A 273 -2.17 37.05 28.10
C LYS A 273 -1.83 36.20 26.86
N PRO A 274 -0.84 36.60 26.04
CA PRO A 274 -0.37 35.77 24.95
C PRO A 274 -0.05 34.37 25.46
N TRP A 275 -0.59 33.35 24.78
CA TRP A 275 -0.02 32.02 24.84
C TRP A 275 1.40 32.17 24.30
N ASP A 276 2.39 32.22 25.20
CA ASP A 276 3.62 33.01 24.99
C ASP A 276 4.52 32.48 23.87
N ASP A 277 4.33 31.23 23.42
CA ASP A 277 5.14 30.64 22.36
C ASP A 277 4.29 30.23 21.15
N SER A 278 4.65 30.77 19.98
CA SER A 278 4.24 30.20 18.68
C SER A 278 5.19 29.05 18.35
N PHE A 279 4.67 27.96 17.81
CA PHE A 279 5.49 26.83 17.40
C PHE A 279 5.09 26.36 16.02
N ARG A 280 6.05 25.76 15.32
CA ARG A 280 5.81 25.12 14.04
C ARG A 280 6.73 23.92 13.91
N HIS A 281 6.13 22.78 13.64
CA HIS A 281 6.82 21.58 13.25
C HIS A 281 6.70 21.42 11.73
N PRO A 282 7.78 21.02 11.04
CA PRO A 282 7.60 20.46 9.71
C PRO A 282 6.66 19.26 9.86
N CYS A 283 5.68 19.17 8.96
CA CYS A 283 4.71 18.09 8.98
C CYS A 283 4.46 17.68 7.55
N TRP A 284 4.43 16.37 7.35
CA TRP A 284 4.29 15.77 6.03
C TRP A 284 3.61 14.43 6.18
N PHE A 285 3.15 13.89 5.07
CA PHE A 285 2.57 12.55 5.04
C PHE A 285 3.04 11.81 3.81
N THR A 286 3.11 10.49 3.91
CA THR A 286 3.29 9.58 2.79
C THR A 286 1.91 9.16 2.31
N ALA A 287 1.59 9.44 1.04
CA ALA A 287 0.40 8.86 0.41
C ALA A 287 0.80 7.57 -0.30
N VAL A 288 0.00 6.51 -0.16
CA VAL A 288 0.22 5.22 -0.82
C VAL A 288 -0.96 4.91 -1.74
N ASP A 289 -0.69 4.65 -3.02
CA ASP A 289 -1.71 4.29 -4.01
C ASP A 289 -2.13 2.83 -3.92
N ARG A 290 -3.14 2.47 -4.73
CA ARG A 290 -3.67 1.10 -4.85
C ARG A 290 -2.64 0.06 -5.27
N TYR A 291 -1.54 0.45 -5.88
CA TYR A 291 -0.46 -0.46 -6.29
C TYR A 291 0.70 -0.48 -5.28
N GLY A 292 0.59 0.25 -4.16
CA GLY A 292 1.65 0.37 -3.17
C GLY A 292 2.74 1.37 -3.55
N ASN A 293 2.56 2.17 -4.61
CA ASN A 293 3.48 3.26 -4.88
C ASN A 293 3.25 4.37 -3.87
N SER A 294 4.33 4.97 -3.38
CA SER A 294 4.25 5.99 -2.34
C SER A 294 5.02 7.25 -2.71
N SER A 295 4.58 8.38 -2.17
CA SER A 295 5.35 9.63 -2.19
C SER A 295 5.01 10.51 -1.00
N ASP A 296 5.97 11.33 -0.62
CA ASP A 296 5.87 12.22 0.52
C ASP A 296 5.37 13.60 0.10
N PHE A 297 4.56 14.22 0.96
CA PHE A 297 3.99 15.55 0.75
C PHE A 297 4.10 16.42 1.98
N TYR A 298 4.64 17.63 1.83
CA TYR A 298 4.61 18.64 2.88
C TYR A 298 3.25 19.31 2.98
N VAL A 299 2.84 19.63 4.20
CA VAL A 299 1.69 20.51 4.48
C VAL A 299 2.18 21.83 5.03
N GLU A 300 1.92 22.91 4.30
CA GLU A 300 2.38 24.25 4.62
C GLU A 300 1.23 25.26 4.67
N ARG A 301 1.51 26.43 5.22
CA ARG A 301 0.59 27.56 5.19
C ARG A 301 0.61 28.25 3.83
N GLU A 302 -0.55 28.72 3.39
CA GLU A 302 -0.67 29.54 2.19
C GLU A 302 -0.15 30.97 2.40
N ASP A 303 -0.44 31.58 3.56
CA ASP A 303 0.00 32.93 3.93
C ASP A 303 0.62 32.92 5.33
N PRO A 304 1.84 33.44 5.52
CA PRO A 304 2.45 33.54 6.83
C PRO A 304 1.80 34.56 7.78
N ALA A 305 1.01 35.52 7.28
CA ALA A 305 0.48 36.65 8.03
C ALA A 305 -1.00 36.47 8.47
N VAL A 306 -1.33 35.33 9.09
CA VAL A 306 -2.65 35.01 9.73
C VAL A 306 -3.68 34.28 8.82
N GLY A 307 -3.33 33.84 7.60
CA GLY A 307 -4.26 33.06 6.76
C GLY A 307 -4.45 31.60 7.21
N VAL A 308 -5.68 31.05 7.17
CA VAL A 308 -5.96 29.58 7.34
C VAL A 308 -5.75 28.73 6.09
N GLY A 309 -5.30 29.34 5.01
CA GLY A 309 -4.98 28.61 3.79
C GLY A 309 -3.89 27.57 4.05
N LEU A 310 -4.04 26.40 3.43
CA LEU A 310 -3.04 25.35 3.41
C LEU A 310 -2.62 25.04 1.98
N ILE A 311 -1.34 24.76 1.79
CA ILE A 311 -0.78 24.28 0.54
C ILE A 311 -0.14 22.92 0.81
N ILE A 312 -0.41 21.96 -0.08
CA ILE A 312 0.30 20.68 -0.11
C ILE A 312 1.33 20.75 -1.24
N LYS A 313 2.56 20.31 -0.98
CA LYS A 313 3.68 20.31 -1.93
C LYS A 313 4.36 18.95 -1.98
N ASP A 314 4.95 18.62 -3.12
CA ASP A 314 5.86 17.48 -3.23
C ASP A 314 7.05 17.68 -2.29
N ARG A 315 7.45 16.62 -1.58
CA ARG A 315 8.67 16.59 -0.76
C ARG A 315 9.89 16.09 -1.54
#